data_AF-A0A6G0EIP8-F1
#
_entry.id   AF-A0A6G0EIP8-F1
#
_cell.length_a   1.000
_cell.length_b   1.000
_cell.length_c   1.000
_cell.angle_alpha   90.00
_cell.angle_beta   90.00
_cell.angle_gamma   90.00
#
_symmetry.space_group_name_H-M   'P 1'
#
loop_
_entity.id
_entity.type
_entity.pdbx_description
1 polymer ?
#
loop_
_entity_poly.entity_id
_entity_poly.type
_entity_poly.pdbx_seq_one_letter_code
_entity_poly.pdbx_strand_id
1 'polypeptide(L)'
;MSIWVDIARLSVGMSAAFLVVLLFIWGRNLLTFRSKHALGLVVFGFFLLAQNLFALYYYLVDPTLSVWFATEMPDIAWQVLMGIHVLQAVALAVLLWVTWD
;
A
#
# COMPACT_ATOMS: atom_id res chain seq x y z
N MET A 1 20.62 -0.41 10.34
CA MET A 1 19.29 -0.45 9.66
C MET A 1 19.49 -1.29 8.41
N SER A 2 18.81 -2.42 8.29
CA SER A 2 18.91 -3.29 7.11
C SER A 2 18.25 -2.61 5.92
N ILE A 3 18.94 -2.53 4.76
CA ILE A 3 18.45 -1.90 3.52
C ILE A 3 17.05 -2.39 3.11
N TRP A 4 16.71 -3.62 3.50
CA TRP A 4 15.42 -4.26 3.26
C TRP A 4 14.26 -3.57 3.98
N VAL A 5 14.49 -3.07 5.21
CA VAL A 5 13.46 -2.39 6.01
C VAL A 5 13.09 -1.05 5.37
N ASP A 6 14.08 -0.33 4.86
CA ASP A 6 13.88 0.99 4.26
C ASP A 6 13.10 0.89 2.94
N ILE A 7 13.43 -0.09 2.10
CA ILE A 7 12.70 -0.31 0.84
C ILE A 7 11.25 -0.72 1.09
N ALA A 8 10.98 -1.54 2.11
CA ALA A 8 9.61 -1.92 2.45
C ALA A 8 8.81 -0.72 2.92
N ARG A 9 9.36 0.09 3.82
CA ARG A 9 8.71 1.32 4.30
C ARG A 9 8.40 2.27 3.15
N LEU A 10 9.36 2.47 2.24
CA LEU A 10 9.17 3.30 1.05
C LEU A 10 8.05 2.74 0.15
N SER A 11 8.07 1.44 -0.12
CA SER A 11 7.11 0.78 -1.02
C SER A 11 5.68 0.83 -0.47
N VAL A 12 5.50 0.60 0.83
CA VAL A 12 4.19 0.71 1.49
C VAL A 12 3.72 2.17 1.55
N GLY A 13 4.62 3.10 1.87
CA GLY A 13 4.32 4.54 1.88
C GLY A 13 3.87 5.05 0.51
N MET A 14 4.58 4.65 -0.55
CA MET A 14 4.21 4.95 -1.94
C MET A 14 2.86 4.33 -2.31
N SER A 15 2.65 3.07 -1.96
CA SER A 15 1.37 2.38 -2.20
C SER A 15 0.20 3.11 -1.55
N ALA A 16 0.35 3.53 -0.30
CA ALA A 16 -0.66 4.32 0.41
C ALA A 16 -0.92 5.65 -0.30
N ALA A 17 0.12 6.37 -0.73
CA ALA A 17 -0.02 7.63 -1.46
C ALA A 17 -0.75 7.44 -2.80
N PHE A 18 -0.39 6.42 -3.60
CA PHE A 18 -1.05 6.11 -4.86
C PHE A 18 -2.52 5.75 -4.66
N LEU A 19 -2.84 4.98 -3.61
CA LEU A 19 -4.21 4.61 -3.28
C LEU A 19 -5.06 5.82 -2.87
N VAL A 20 -4.51 6.79 -2.15
CA VAL A 20 -5.23 8.04 -1.84
C VAL A 20 -5.62 8.77 -3.12
N VAL A 21 -4.70 8.88 -4.08
CA VAL A 21 -4.96 9.54 -5.38
C VAL A 21 -5.99 8.74 -6.19
N LEU A 22 -5.83 7.42 -6.30
CA LEU A 22 -6.77 6.55 -7.02
C LEU A 22 -8.16 6.60 -6.41
N LEU A 23 -8.29 6.55 -5.08
CA LEU A 23 -9.56 6.68 -4.38
C LEU A 23 -10.24 8.02 -4.63
N PHE A 24 -9.46 9.10 -4.73
CA PHE A 24 -10.00 10.40 -5.10
C PHE A 24 -10.58 10.38 -6.52
N ILE A 25 -9.85 9.83 -7.50
CA ILE A 25 -10.31 9.74 -8.89
C ILE A 25 -11.54 8.82 -9.00
N TRP A 26 -11.49 7.62 -8.45
CA TRP A 26 -12.59 6.66 -8.49
C TRP A 26 -13.81 7.14 -7.70
N GLY A 27 -13.60 7.82 -6.57
CA GLY A 27 -14.68 8.45 -5.80
C GLY A 27 -15.41 9.52 -6.60
N ARG A 28 -14.66 10.39 -7.30
CA ARG A 28 -15.24 11.37 -8.23
C ARG A 28 -16.01 10.68 -9.36
N ASN A 29 -15.45 9.63 -9.95
CA ASN A 29 -16.10 8.87 -11.02
C ASN A 29 -17.35 8.14 -10.53
N LEU A 30 -17.35 7.62 -9.30
CA LEU A 30 -18.52 7.00 -8.69
C LEU A 30 -19.65 8.01 -8.49
N LEU A 31 -19.35 9.21 -8.03
CA LEU A 31 -20.34 10.28 -7.89
C LEU A 31 -20.91 10.73 -9.24
N THR A 32 -20.09 10.70 -10.29
CA THR A 32 -20.46 11.16 -11.64
C THR A 32 -21.24 10.11 -12.43
N PHE A 33 -20.69 8.90 -12.57
CA PHE A 33 -21.24 7.84 -13.42
C PHE A 33 -22.07 6.81 -12.67
N ARG A 34 -21.96 6.74 -11.33
CA ARG A 34 -22.70 5.81 -10.46
C ARG A 34 -22.63 4.35 -10.92
N SER A 35 -21.49 3.95 -11.49
CA SER A 35 -21.30 2.61 -12.02
C SER A 35 -20.88 1.62 -10.91
N LYS A 36 -21.33 0.37 -11.04
CA LYS A 36 -20.93 -0.72 -10.13
C LYS A 36 -19.42 -0.98 -10.18
N HIS A 37 -18.79 -0.77 -11.34
CA HIS A 37 -17.35 -0.88 -11.50
C HIS A 37 -16.58 0.15 -10.67
N ALA A 38 -17.00 1.43 -10.71
CA ALA A 38 -16.38 2.47 -9.89
C ALA A 38 -16.55 2.21 -8.39
N LEU A 39 -17.71 1.70 -7.97
CA LEU A 39 -17.94 1.30 -6.58
C LEU A 39 -16.99 0.16 -6.18
N GLY A 40 -16.86 -0.86 -7.02
CA GLY A 40 -15.93 -1.97 -6.79
C GLY A 40 -14.49 -1.51 -6.62
N LEU A 41 -14.03 -0.58 -7.46
CA LEU A 41 -12.70 0.02 -7.36
C LEU A 41 -12.51 0.83 -6.07
N VAL A 42 -13.49 1.65 -5.69
CA VAL A 42 -13.43 2.43 -4.43
C VAL A 42 -13.34 1.50 -3.22
N VAL A 43 -14.19 0.47 -3.16
CA VAL A 43 -14.18 -0.49 -2.04
C VAL A 43 -12.85 -1.24 -1.99
N PHE A 44 -12.39 -1.74 -3.14
CA PHE A 44 -11.10 -2.43 -3.25
C PHE A 44 -9.94 -1.52 -2.80
N GLY A 45 -9.86 -0.31 -3.34
CA GLY A 45 -8.83 0.67 -3.00
C GLY A 45 -8.86 1.06 -1.52
N PHE A 46 -10.04 1.16 -0.91
CA PHE A 46 -10.19 1.51 0.50
C PHE A 46 -9.62 0.43 1.42
N PHE A 47 -9.98 -0.83 1.19
CA PHE A 47 -9.43 -1.93 1.98
C PHE A 47 -7.94 -2.12 1.75
N LEU A 48 -7.47 -1.95 0.51
CA LEU A 48 -6.05 -2.01 0.21
C LEU A 48 -5.29 -0.85 0.88
N LEU A 49 -5.88 0.35 0.94
CA LEU A 49 -5.30 1.49 1.66
C LEU A 49 -5.21 1.19 3.15
N ALA A 50 -6.28 0.67 3.76
CA ALA A 50 -6.28 0.27 5.15
C ALA A 50 -5.17 -0.76 5.44
N GLN A 51 -5.01 -1.78 4.59
CA GLN A 51 -3.93 -2.77 4.71
C GLN A 51 -2.53 -2.12 4.67
N ASN A 52 -2.29 -1.15 3.78
CA ASN A 52 -1.02 -0.43 3.73
C ASN A 52 -0.79 0.44 4.96
N LEU A 53 -1.83 1.13 5.45
CA LEU A 53 -1.75 1.93 6.67
C LEU A 53 -1.48 1.06 7.90
N PHE A 54 -2.08 -0.12 7.98
CA PHE A 54 -1.76 -1.10 9.02
C PHE A 54 -0.30 -1.54 8.95
N ALA A 55 0.23 -1.85 7.75
CA ALA A 55 1.63 -2.18 7.59
C ALA A 55 2.56 -1.04 8.06
N LEU A 56 2.26 0.22 7.72
CA LEU A 56 3.01 1.37 8.22
C LEU A 56 2.93 1.49 9.74
N TYR A 57 1.75 1.30 10.33
CA TYR A 57 1.56 1.34 11.78
C TYR A 57 2.44 0.30 12.49
N TYR A 58 2.43 -0.96 12.05
CA TYR A 58 3.24 -2.01 12.68
C TYR A 58 4.75 -1.83 12.46
N TYR A 59 5.17 -1.19 11.37
CA TYR A 59 6.60 -0.95 11.09
C TYR A 59 7.19 0.29 11.77
N LEU A 60 6.36 1.28 12.12
CA LEU A 60 6.81 2.61 12.55
C LEU A 60 6.29 3.03 13.93
N VAL A 61 5.10 2.58 14.32
CA VAL A 61 4.38 3.15 15.48
C VAL A 61 4.22 2.15 16.60
N ASP A 62 3.86 0.90 16.28
CA ASP A 62 3.60 -0.10 17.32
C ASP A 62 4.89 -0.47 18.08
N PRO A 63 4.95 -0.24 19.40
CA PRO A 63 6.20 -0.36 20.16
C PRO A 63 6.72 -1.80 20.26
N THR A 64 5.86 -2.79 20.07
CA THR A 64 6.25 -4.21 20.16
C THR A 64 6.64 -4.72 18.77
N LEU A 65 5.75 -4.50 17.80
CA LEU A 65 5.94 -5.02 16.45
C LEU A 65 7.05 -4.28 15.73
N SER A 66 7.20 -2.96 15.89
CA SER A 66 8.26 -2.20 15.20
C SER A 66 9.66 -2.68 15.61
N VAL A 67 9.83 -3.03 16.89
CA VAL A 67 11.08 -3.57 17.42
C VAL A 67 11.30 -4.98 16.92
N TRP A 68 10.28 -5.84 16.99
CA TRP A 68 10.37 -7.22 16.50
C TRP A 68 10.73 -7.27 15.01
N PHE A 69 10.07 -6.47 14.18
CA PHE A 69 10.38 -6.33 12.76
C PHE A 69 11.81 -5.82 12.52
N ALA A 70 12.36 -5.00 13.42
CA ALA A 70 13.71 -4.47 13.28
C ALA A 70 14.83 -5.40 13.81
N THR A 71 14.51 -6.37 14.67
CA THR A 71 15.52 -7.10 15.45
C THR A 71 15.39 -8.63 15.40
N GLU A 72 14.16 -9.16 15.40
CA GLU A 72 13.88 -10.59 15.61
C GLU A 72 13.34 -11.29 14.35
N MET A 73 12.86 -10.52 13.37
CA MET A 73 12.28 -11.08 12.16
C MET A 73 13.34 -11.75 11.27
N PRO A 74 13.17 -13.02 10.87
CA PRO A 74 14.12 -13.71 9.98
C PRO A 74 14.29 -13.01 8.62
N ASP A 75 15.53 -12.94 8.13
CA ASP A 75 15.87 -12.26 6.87
C ASP A 75 15.07 -12.77 5.66
N ILE A 76 14.84 -14.09 5.59
CA ILE A 76 14.07 -14.70 4.49
C ILE A 76 12.61 -14.23 4.50
N ALA A 77 12.01 -14.10 5.68
CA ALA A 77 10.65 -13.60 5.81
C ALA A 77 10.60 -12.12 5.40
N TRP A 78 11.64 -11.35 5.76
CA TRP A 78 11.80 -9.96 5.37
C TRP A 78 11.83 -9.81 3.86
N GLN A 79 12.66 -10.59 3.16
CA GLN A 79 12.80 -10.55 1.70
C GLN A 79 11.49 -10.84 0.97
N VAL A 80 10.74 -11.85 1.42
CA VAL A 80 9.44 -12.20 0.84
C VAL A 80 8.42 -11.07 1.05
N LEU A 81 8.32 -10.54 2.28
CA LEU A 81 7.39 -9.46 2.62
C LEU A 81 7.72 -8.18 1.83
N MET A 82 9.01 -7.87 1.70
CA MET A 82 9.54 -6.82 0.83
C MET A 82 9.06 -6.98 -0.61
N GLY A 83 9.25 -8.17 -1.19
CA GLY A 83 8.87 -8.46 -2.57
C GLY A 83 7.38 -8.21 -2.81
N ILE A 84 6.52 -8.61 -1.87
CA ILE A 84 5.07 -8.38 -1.95
C ILE A 84 4.77 -6.87 -1.99
N HIS A 85 5.37 -6.07 -1.11
CA HIS A 85 5.13 -4.63 -1.04
C HIS A 85 5.63 -3.90 -2.29
N VAL A 86 6.78 -4.29 -2.83
CA VAL A 86 7.33 -3.73 -4.07
C VAL A 86 6.43 -4.05 -5.26
N LEU A 87 6.00 -5.32 -5.41
CA LEU A 87 5.10 -5.72 -6.49
C LEU A 87 3.78 -4.95 -6.44
N GLN A 88 3.23 -4.77 -5.23
CA GLN A 88 2.02 -3.98 -5.05
C GLN A 88 2.23 -2.50 -5.41
N ALA A 89 3.36 -1.90 -5.01
CA ALA A 89 3.68 -0.52 -5.35
C ALA A 89 3.80 -0.31 -6.86
N VAL A 90 4.44 -1.25 -7.57
CA VAL A 90 4.54 -1.25 -9.04
C VAL A 90 3.16 -1.39 -9.69
N ALA A 91 2.33 -2.34 -9.21
CA ALA A 91 0.98 -2.52 -9.72
C ALA A 91 0.12 -1.26 -9.55
N LEU A 92 0.21 -0.60 -8.40
CA LEU A 92 -0.51 0.64 -8.11
C LEU A 92 0.03 1.83 -8.92
N ALA A 93 1.34 1.91 -9.16
CA ALA A 93 1.92 2.92 -10.02
C ALA A 93 1.40 2.80 -11.46
N VAL A 94 1.37 1.58 -12.00
CA VAL A 94 0.81 1.31 -13.34
C VAL A 94 -0.69 1.64 -13.37
N LEU A 95 -1.44 1.21 -12.35
CA LEU A 95 -2.87 1.49 -12.28
C LEU A 95 -3.17 2.99 -12.17
N LEU A 96 -2.37 3.73 -11.41
CA LEU A 96 -2.46 5.18 -11.31
C LEU A 96 -2.15 5.85 -12.66
N TRP A 97 -1.10 5.42 -13.35
CA TRP A 97 -0.75 5.93 -14.68
C TRP A 97 -1.88 5.73 -15.69
N VAL A 98 -2.46 4.53 -15.77
CA VAL A 98 -3.57 4.22 -16.69
C VAL A 98 -4.87 4.92 -16.28
N THR A 99 -5.10 5.15 -14.99
CA THR A 99 -6.31 5.86 -14.50
C THR A 99 -6.23 7.37 -14.74
N TRP A 100 -5.01 7.91 -14.88
CA TRP A 100 -4.78 9.33 -15.09
C TRP A 100 -4.96 9.76 -16.56
N ASP A 101 -4.73 8.85 -17.49
CA ASP A 101 -4.97 9.03 -18.94
C ASP A 101 -6.48 9.12 -19.25
#